data_AF-A0A351SPX9-F1
#
_entry.id   AF-A0A351SPX9-F1
#
_cell.length_a   1.000
_cell.length_b   1.000
_cell.length_c   1.000
_cell.angle_alpha   90.00
_cell.angle_beta   90.00
_cell.angle_gamma   90.00
#
_symmetry.space_group_name_H-M   'P 1'
#
loop_
_entity.id
_entity.type
_entity.pdbx_description
1 polymer ?
#
loop_
_entity_poly.entity_id
_entity_poly.type
_entity_poly.pdbx_seq_one_letter_code
_entity_poly.pdbx_strand_id
1 'polypeptide(L)'
;MEKLALFLFAFTFCFIGRLTLYLISKMPRRKKKKKETKNGIAIEIKYLSNKFDLPLKRIDTKAIASIISMLDALIIAGTLYLVVNITDSITLELCLGLIIVIALIYLTYEILGRILIWKGMKK
;
A
#
# COMPACT_ATOMS: atom_id res chain seq x y z
N MET A 1 -25.28 5.28 -9.73
CA MET A 1 -25.15 3.85 -9.38
C MET A 1 -23.97 3.21 -10.10
N GLU A 2 -23.84 3.36 -11.42
CA GLU A 2 -22.76 2.76 -12.22
C GLU A 2 -21.34 3.19 -11.81
N LYS A 3 -21.11 4.48 -11.56
CA LYS A 3 -19.80 5.00 -11.10
C LYS A 3 -19.37 4.43 -9.73
N LEU A 4 -20.32 4.20 -8.83
CA LEU A 4 -20.06 3.59 -7.51
C LEU A 4 -19.80 2.08 -7.63
N ALA A 5 -20.50 1.40 -8.55
CA ALA A 5 -20.25 -0.02 -8.83
C ALA A 5 -18.86 -0.24 -9.43
N LEU A 6 -18.42 0.63 -10.36
CA LEU A 6 -17.06 0.61 -10.92
C LEU A 6 -16.00 0.85 -9.85
N PHE A 7 -16.23 1.80 -8.94
CA PHE A 7 -15.35 2.03 -7.80
C PHE A 7 -15.22 0.79 -6.90
N LEU A 8 -16.34 0.18 -6.51
CA LEU A 8 -16.36 -1.00 -5.66
C LEU A 8 -15.69 -2.20 -6.34
N PHE A 9 -15.89 -2.37 -7.64
CA PHE A 9 -15.28 -3.42 -8.44
C PHE A 9 -13.77 -3.23 -8.58
N ALA A 10 -13.31 -2.02 -8.94
CA ALA A 10 -11.89 -1.71 -9.02
C ALA A 10 -11.19 -1.87 -7.66
N PHE A 11 -11.84 -1.43 -6.59
CA PHE A 11 -11.35 -1.60 -5.22
C PHE A 11 -11.18 -3.06 -4.83
N THR A 12 -12.22 -3.89 -5.04
CA THR A 12 -12.14 -5.33 -4.72
C THR A 12 -11.12 -6.05 -5.62
N PHE A 13 -11.06 -5.72 -6.91
CA PHE A 13 -10.10 -6.33 -7.83
C PHE A 13 -8.65 -6.01 -7.46
N CYS A 14 -8.32 -4.73 -7.19
CA CYS A 14 -6.99 -4.34 -6.74
C CYS A 14 -6.63 -4.94 -5.37
N PHE A 15 -7.57 -4.94 -4.42
CA PHE A 15 -7.36 -5.50 -3.09
C PHE A 15 -7.07 -7.01 -3.16
N ILE A 16 -7.88 -7.75 -3.92
CA ILE A 16 -7.68 -9.19 -4.15
C ILE A 16 -6.35 -9.40 -4.88
N GLY A 17 -6.09 -8.70 -6.00
CA GLY A 17 -4.85 -8.86 -6.77
C GLY A 17 -3.59 -8.67 -5.92
N ARG A 18 -3.57 -7.63 -5.08
CA ARG A 18 -2.45 -7.38 -4.15
C ARG A 18 -2.36 -8.44 -3.06
N LEU A 19 -3.48 -8.86 -2.49
CA LEU A 19 -3.53 -9.93 -1.48
C LEU A 19 -3.02 -11.26 -2.05
N THR A 20 -3.39 -11.60 -3.30
CA THR A 20 -2.93 -12.81 -3.99
C THR A 20 -1.44 -12.74 -4.27
N LEU A 21 -0.91 -11.60 -4.72
CA LEU A 21 0.54 -11.40 -4.89
C LEU A 21 1.30 -11.55 -3.57
N TYR A 22 0.75 -11.02 -2.48
CA TYR A 22 1.32 -11.18 -1.14
C TYR A 22 1.29 -12.66 -0.67
N LEU A 23 0.22 -13.39 -0.94
CA LEU A 23 0.10 -14.83 -0.63
C LEU A 23 1.05 -15.69 -1.47
N ILE A 24 1.18 -15.40 -2.77
CA ILE A 24 2.12 -16.07 -3.68
C ILE A 24 3.57 -15.78 -3.28
N SER A 25 3.88 -14.55 -2.86
CA SER A 25 5.20 -14.17 -2.32
C SER A 25 5.56 -14.97 -1.06
N LYS A 26 4.56 -15.34 -0.24
CA LYS A 26 4.71 -16.19 0.95
C LYS A 26 4.76 -17.69 0.68
N MET A 27 4.47 -18.14 -0.55
CA MET A 27 4.49 -19.57 -0.88
C MET A 27 5.93 -20.08 -0.70
N PRO A 28 6.17 -21.13 0.12
CA PRO A 28 7.52 -21.57 0.44
C PRO A 28 8.18 -22.13 -0.82
N ARG A 29 9.03 -21.32 -1.46
CA ARG A 29 9.98 -21.81 -2.47
C ARG A 29 10.88 -22.83 -1.78
N ARG A 30 10.55 -24.11 -1.96
CA ARG A 30 11.39 -25.22 -1.51
C ARG A 30 12.81 -25.02 -2.07
N LYS A 31 13.76 -25.00 -1.15
CA LYS A 31 15.22 -25.10 -1.32
C LYS A 31 15.95 -23.81 -1.78
N LYS A 32 16.49 -23.07 -0.79
CA LYS A 32 17.94 -22.96 -0.56
C LYS A 32 18.26 -22.20 0.74
N LYS A 33 18.90 -22.94 1.65
CA LYS A 33 19.90 -22.54 2.66
C LYS A 33 19.86 -21.10 3.21
N LYS A 34 19.51 -21.00 4.50
CA LYS A 34 20.30 -20.35 5.56
C LYS A 34 21.07 -19.07 5.12
N LYS A 35 20.33 -18.00 4.84
CA LYS A 35 20.80 -16.62 5.01
C LYS A 35 19.60 -15.78 5.43
N GLU A 36 19.50 -15.65 6.75
CA GLU A 36 18.76 -14.66 7.52
C GLU A 36 17.85 -13.69 6.75
N THR A 37 16.54 -13.89 6.92
CA THR A 37 15.62 -12.89 7.52
C THR A 37 15.70 -11.41 7.07
N LYS A 38 16.17 -11.10 5.85
CA LYS A 38 16.21 -9.72 5.32
C LYS A 38 15.49 -9.51 3.98
N ASN A 39 15.13 -10.58 3.26
CA ASN A 39 14.56 -10.47 1.90
C ASN A 39 13.04 -10.67 1.81
N GLY A 40 12.36 -10.99 2.92
CA GLY A 40 10.89 -11.15 2.95
C GLY A 40 10.13 -9.90 3.44
N ILE A 41 10.84 -8.82 3.76
CA ILE A 41 10.24 -7.59 4.27
C ILE A 41 9.89 -6.72 3.06
N ALA A 42 8.62 -6.35 2.93
CA ALA A 42 8.14 -5.48 1.86
C ALA A 42 8.97 -4.19 1.80
N ILE A 43 9.32 -3.73 0.60
CA ILE A 43 10.13 -2.52 0.35
C ILE A 43 9.54 -1.31 1.08
N GLU A 44 8.22 -1.27 1.14
CA GLU A 44 7.39 -0.27 1.82
C GLU A 44 7.66 -0.21 3.33
N ILE A 45 7.75 -1.37 3.98
CA ILE A 45 8.06 -1.48 5.42
C ILE A 45 9.50 -1.07 5.68
N LYS A 46 10.42 -1.41 4.77
CA LYS A 46 11.83 -1.00 4.85
C LYS A 46 11.97 0.52 4.68
N TYR A 47 11.23 1.12 3.75
CA TYR A 47 11.17 2.57 3.56
C TYR A 47 10.66 3.26 4.83
N LEU A 48 9.54 2.78 5.38
CA LEU A 48 8.94 3.33 6.59
C LEU A 48 9.89 3.23 7.80
N SER A 49 10.54 2.07 7.97
CA SER A 49 11.54 1.87 9.02
C SER A 49 12.73 2.81 8.89
N ASN A 50 13.25 2.99 7.68
CA ASN A 50 14.41 3.86 7.44
C ASN A 50 14.06 5.35 7.59
N LYS A 51 12.85 5.76 7.18
CA LYS A 51 12.40 7.16 7.26
C LYS A 51 12.09 7.61 8.70
N PHE A 52 11.56 6.71 9.53
CA PHE A 52 11.09 7.03 10.88
C PHE A 52 11.94 6.40 12.01
N ASP A 53 13.10 5.81 11.69
CA ASP A 53 14.01 5.10 12.61
C ASP A 53 13.27 4.06 13.49
N LEU A 54 12.33 3.34 12.88
CA LEU A 54 11.54 2.33 13.59
C LEU A 54 12.30 0.99 13.57
N PRO A 55 12.49 0.31 14.71
CA PRO A 55 13.17 -0.97 14.76
C PRO A 55 12.29 -2.07 14.13
N LEU A 56 12.72 -2.62 12.99
CA LEU A 56 12.04 -3.71 12.25
C LEU A 56 11.68 -4.92 13.14
N LYS A 57 12.41 -5.14 14.23
CA LYS A 57 12.22 -6.25 15.16
C LYS A 57 10.97 -6.11 16.04
N ARG A 58 10.46 -4.89 16.23
CA ARG A 58 9.22 -4.61 16.98
C ARG A 58 8.00 -4.44 16.08
N ILE A 59 8.22 -4.39 14.76
CA ILE A 59 7.16 -4.22 13.78
C ILE A 59 6.54 -5.59 13.46
N ASP A 60 5.24 -5.73 13.70
CA ASP A 60 4.48 -6.83 13.12
C ASP A 60 4.33 -6.60 11.60
N THR A 61 5.28 -7.18 10.85
CA THR A 61 5.33 -7.09 9.39
C THR A 61 4.06 -7.57 8.71
N LYS A 62 3.30 -8.50 9.31
CA LYS A 62 2.05 -9.00 8.74
C LYS A 62 0.93 -7.99 8.91
N ALA A 63 0.80 -7.40 10.09
CA ALA A 63 -0.19 -6.36 10.37
C ALA A 63 0.06 -5.10 9.53
N ILE A 64 1.32 -4.63 9.47
CA ILE A 64 1.67 -3.44 8.68
C ILE A 64 1.46 -3.69 7.18
N ALA A 65 1.86 -4.86 6.65
CA ALA A 65 1.61 -5.19 5.25
C ALA A 65 0.11 -5.20 4.90
N SER A 66 -0.75 -5.65 5.82
CA SER A 66 -2.20 -5.60 5.64
C SER A 66 -2.72 -4.17 5.60
N ILE A 67 -2.23 -3.30 6.49
CA ILE A 67 -2.60 -1.88 6.52
C ILE A 67 -2.15 -1.18 5.25
N ILE A 68 -0.90 -1.38 4.82
CA ILE A 68 -0.38 -0.78 3.59
C ILE A 68 -1.19 -1.27 2.38
N SER A 69 -1.54 -2.56 2.33
CA SER A 69 -2.37 -3.09 1.25
C SER A 69 -3.77 -2.47 1.20
N MET A 70 -4.37 -2.23 2.37
CA MET A 70 -5.65 -1.53 2.49
C MET A 70 -5.53 -0.06 2.06
N LEU A 71 -4.47 0.62 2.48
CA LEU A 71 -4.19 2.00 2.09
C LEU A 71 -3.99 2.14 0.59
N ASP A 72 -3.19 1.29 -0.02
CA ASP A 72 -2.95 1.39 -1.46
C ASP A 72 -4.19 1.08 -2.28
N ALA A 73 -5.03 0.13 -1.84
CA ALA A 73 -6.34 -0.10 -2.46
C ALA A 73 -7.25 1.14 -2.33
N LEU A 74 -7.25 1.79 -1.16
CA LEU A 74 -8.00 3.02 -0.91
C LEU A 74 -7.51 4.18 -1.78
N ILE A 75 -6.20 4.34 -1.92
CA ILE A 75 -5.58 5.41 -2.74
C ILE A 75 -5.99 5.24 -4.20
N ILE A 76 -5.84 4.04 -4.77
CA ILE A 76 -6.17 3.78 -6.17
C ILE A 76 -7.66 3.98 -6.42
N ALA A 77 -8.52 3.36 -5.61
CA ALA A 77 -9.96 3.47 -5.80
C ALA A 77 -10.44 4.91 -5.59
N GLY A 78 -9.98 5.56 -4.52
CA GLY A 78 -10.34 6.94 -4.19
C GLY A 78 -9.93 7.90 -5.31
N THR A 79 -8.73 7.73 -5.84
CA THR A 79 -8.24 8.53 -6.96
C THR A 79 -9.08 8.32 -8.21
N LEU A 80 -9.39 7.07 -8.56
CA LEU A 80 -10.21 6.74 -9.74
C LEU A 80 -11.61 7.37 -9.64
N TYR A 81 -12.25 7.28 -8.47
CA TYR A 81 -13.53 7.95 -8.24
C TYR A 81 -13.44 9.47 -8.37
N LEU A 82 -12.39 10.09 -7.79
CA LEU A 82 -12.19 11.54 -7.84
C LEU A 82 -12.04 12.03 -9.28
N VAL A 83 -11.22 11.32 -10.05
CA VAL A 83 -10.86 11.68 -11.42
C VAL A 83 -12.06 11.56 -12.37
N VAL A 84 -12.82 10.46 -12.31
CA VAL A 84 -14.02 10.20 -13.15
C VAL A 84 -15.19 11.15 -12.85
N ASN A 85 -15.10 11.93 -11.76
CA ASN A 85 -16.08 12.98 -11.46
C ASN A 85 -15.60 14.39 -11.85
N ILE A 86 -14.30 14.58 -12.15
CA ILE A 86 -13.75 15.89 -12.50
C ILE A 86 -13.74 16.12 -14.01
N THR A 87 -13.43 15.09 -14.80
CA THR A 87 -13.26 15.23 -16.26
C THR A 87 -13.68 13.94 -16.97
N ASP A 88 -14.30 14.07 -18.14
CA ASP A 88 -14.68 12.93 -18.99
C ASP A 88 -13.59 12.58 -20.03
N SER A 89 -12.49 13.36 -20.07
CA SER A 89 -11.38 13.12 -20.98
C SER A 89 -10.37 12.14 -20.40
N ILE A 90 -10.28 10.95 -20.98
CA ILE A 90 -9.36 9.87 -20.58
C ILE A 90 -7.91 10.35 -20.39
N THR A 91 -7.42 11.26 -21.24
CA THR A 91 -6.06 11.78 -21.16
C THR A 91 -5.84 12.65 -19.92
N LEU A 92 -6.81 13.51 -19.60
CA LEU A 92 -6.79 14.33 -18.39
C LEU A 92 -7.01 13.49 -17.14
N GLU A 93 -7.85 12.46 -17.22
CA GLU A 93 -8.07 11.52 -16.14
C GLU A 93 -6.77 10.83 -15.72
N LEU A 94 -6.01 10.31 -16.69
CA LEU A 94 -4.72 9.67 -16.44
C LEU A 94 -3.69 10.63 -15.82
N CYS A 95 -3.59 11.86 -16.33
CA CYS A 95 -2.65 12.85 -15.78
C CYS A 95 -3.00 13.23 -14.34
N LEU A 96 -4.27 13.55 -14.07
CA LEU A 96 -4.74 13.91 -12.74
C LEU A 96 -4.61 12.73 -11.76
N GLY A 97 -4.97 11.53 -12.22
CA GLY A 97 -4.86 10.31 -11.43
C GLY A 97 -3.42 10.05 -10.98
N LEU A 98 -2.44 10.23 -11.87
CA LEU A 98 -1.04 10.06 -11.51
C LEU A 98 -0.59 11.03 -10.40
N ILE A 99 -0.93 12.32 -10.53
CA ILE A 99 -0.57 13.36 -9.57
C ILE A 99 -1.21 13.07 -8.21
N ILE A 100 -2.50 12.74 -8.20
CA ILE A 100 -3.27 12.47 -6.99
C ILE A 100 -2.72 11.21 -6.29
N VAL A 101 -2.48 10.12 -7.01
CA VAL A 101 -1.91 8.90 -6.42
C VAL A 101 -0.56 9.19 -5.74
N ILE A 102 0.34 9.91 -6.41
CA ILE A 102 1.66 10.24 -5.84
C ILE A 102 1.49 11.06 -4.55
N ALA A 103 0.66 12.10 -4.58
CA ALA A 103 0.41 12.94 -3.41
C ALA A 103 -0.18 12.14 -2.24
N LEU A 104 -1.16 11.27 -2.53
CA LEU A 104 -1.79 10.42 -1.53
C LEU A 104 -0.81 9.42 -0.94
N ILE A 105 0.03 8.75 -1.74
CA ILE A 105 1.04 7.82 -1.22
C ILE A 105 1.94 8.55 -0.20
N TYR A 106 2.47 9.72 -0.54
CA TYR A 106 3.32 10.48 0.38
C TYR A 106 2.60 10.82 1.70
N LEU A 107 1.38 11.35 1.60
CA LEU A 107 0.57 11.71 2.76
C LEU A 107 0.29 10.49 3.66
N THR A 108 -0.09 9.38 3.04
CA THR A 108 -0.55 8.19 3.76
C THR A 108 0.61 7.48 4.46
N TYR A 109 1.77 7.39 3.82
CA TYR A 109 2.99 6.86 4.46
C TYR A 109 3.48 7.77 5.59
N GLU A 110 3.27 9.08 5.48
CA GLU A 110 3.62 10.00 6.57
C GLU A 110 2.70 9.83 7.79
N ILE A 111 1.39 9.73 7.56
CA ILE A 111 0.41 9.42 8.61
C ILE A 111 0.73 8.08 9.25
N LEU A 112 0.96 7.04 8.45
CA LEU A 112 1.30 5.70 8.94
C LEU A 112 2.56 5.74 9.83
N GLY A 113 3.61 6.42 9.39
CA GLY A 113 4.84 6.59 10.17
C GLY A 113 4.62 7.29 11.51
N ARG A 114 3.83 8.37 11.53
CA ARG A 114 3.49 9.10 12.77
C ARG A 114 2.68 8.23 13.74
N ILE A 115 1.70 7.46 13.25
CA ILE A 115 0.90 6.53 14.07
C ILE A 115 1.81 5.48 14.73
N LEU A 116 2.79 4.95 13.99
CA LEU A 116 3.72 3.95 14.50
C LEU A 116 4.65 4.52 15.57
N ILE A 117 5.10 5.78 15.42
CA ILE A 117 5.83 6.50 16.47
C ILE A 117 4.96 6.69 17.71
N TRP A 118 3.69 7.08 17.53
CA TRP A 118 2.76 7.33 18.63
C TRP A 118 2.42 6.06 19.42
N LYS A 119 2.43 4.90 18.75
CA LYS A 119 2.37 3.57 19.39
C LYS A 119 3.63 3.17 20.17
N GLY A 120 4.61 4.06 20.33
CA GLY A 120 5.80 3.83 21.16
C GLY A 120 6.86 2.96 20.49
N MET A 121 6.86 2.85 19.16
CA MET A 121 7.92 2.14 18.42
C MET A 121 9.15 3.01 18.14
N LYS A 122 9.27 4.17 18.79
CA LYS A 122 10.50 4.96 18.74
C LYS A 122 11.59 4.24 19.54
N LYS A 123 12.81 4.27 19.03
CA LYS A 123 14.00 3.72 19.68
C LYS A 123 14.25 4.37 21.03
#